data_AF-G0AH97-F1
#
_entry.id   AF-G0AH97-F1
#
_cell.length_a   1.000
_cell.length_b   1.000
_cell.length_c   1.000
_cell.angle_alpha   90.00
_cell.angle_beta   90.00
_cell.angle_gamma   90.00
#
_symmetry.space_group_name_H-M   'P 1'
#
loop_
_entity.id
_entity.type
_entity.pdbx_description
1 polymer ?
#
loop_
_entity_poly.entity_id
_entity_poly.type
_entity_poly.pdbx_seq_one_letter_code
_entity_poly.pdbx_strand_id
1 'polypeptide(L)' 'MLISAKRKTIAQLAADLCDKKAAHEMLSMQGWPNAEIAAARVEYNAAREALEQAMPGTELSANRPHRL' A
#
# COMPACT_ATOMS: atom_id res chain seq x y z
N MET A 1 -5.09 0.95 30.87
CA MET A 1 -4.95 -0.20 29.96
C MET A 1 -4.38 0.30 28.65
N LEU A 2 -3.11 0.01 28.37
CA LEU A 2 -2.45 0.37 27.13
C LEU A 2 -2.99 -0.54 26.03
N ILE A 3 -3.78 0.00 25.12
CA ILE A 3 -4.26 -0.73 23.95
C ILE A 3 -3.01 -1.14 23.16
N SER A 4 -2.67 -2.43 23.22
CA SER A 4 -1.64 -3.01 22.37
C SER A 4 -2.08 -2.86 20.91
N ALA A 5 -1.63 -1.80 20.24
CA ALA A 5 -1.58 -1.77 18.80
C ALA A 5 -0.67 -2.94 18.37
N LYS A 6 -1.26 -4.09 18.04
CA LYS A 6 -0.51 -5.25 17.55
C LYS A 6 0.30 -4.76 16.34
N ARG A 7 1.63 -4.80 16.46
CA ARG A 7 2.52 -4.55 15.33
C ARG A 7 2.16 -5.57 14.25
N LYS A 8 1.72 -5.09 13.09
CA LYS A 8 1.49 -5.97 11.93
C LYS A 8 2.82 -6.63 11.56
N THR A 9 2.81 -7.93 11.35
CA THR A 9 4.00 -8.64 10.85
C THR A 9 4.24 -8.29 9.38
N ILE A 10 5.46 -8.53 8.88
CA ILE A 10 5.79 -8.34 7.46
C ILE A 10 4.82 -9.12 6.55
N ALA A 11 4.46 -10.35 6.93
CA ALA A 11 3.49 -11.16 6.18
C ALA A 11 2.09 -10.52 6.13
N GLN A 12 1.64 -9.90 7.23
CA GLN A 12 0.38 -9.17 7.27
C GLN A 12 0.41 -7.88 6.45
N LEU A 13 1.56 -7.19 6.41
CA LEU A 13 1.76 -6.01 5.57
C LEU A 13 1.80 -6.38 4.07
N ALA A 14 2.41 -7.51 3.72
CA ALA A 14 2.44 -8.02 2.35
C ALA A 14 1.05 -8.44 1.85
N ALA A 15 0.24 -9.08 2.73
CA ALA A 15 -1.15 -9.40 2.42
C ALA A 15 -1.99 -8.13 2.20
N ASP A 16 -1.89 -7.15 3.11
CA ASP A 16 -2.60 -5.85 3.01
C ASP A 16 -2.22 -5.10 1.71
N LEU A 17 -0.95 -5.16 1.29
CA LEU A 17 -0.50 -4.59 0.02
C LEU A 17 -1.14 -5.29 -1.19
N CYS A 18 -1.22 -6.62 -1.15
CA CYS A 18 -1.83 -7.40 -2.23
C CYS A 18 -3.32 -7.08 -2.38
N ASP A 19 -4.05 -7.04 -1.26
CA ASP A 19 -5.49 -6.75 -1.24
C ASP A 19 -5.78 -5.34 -1.78
N LYS A 20 -5.00 -4.34 -1.35
CA LYS A 20 -5.15 -2.94 -1.82
C LYS A 20 -4.77 -2.77 -3.28
N LYS A 21 -3.80 -3.53 -3.78
CA LYS A 21 -3.46 -3.56 -5.20
C LYS A 21 -4.63 -4.10 -6.02
N ALA A 22 -5.20 -5.23 -5.60
CA ALA A 22 -6.35 -5.85 -6.27
C ALA A 22 -7.56 -4.90 -6.29
N ALA A 23 -7.85 -4.22 -5.17
CA ALA A 23 -8.92 -3.24 -5.09
C ALA A 23 -8.71 -2.08 -6.09
N HIS A 24 -7.50 -1.50 -6.15
CA HIS A 24 -7.18 -0.44 -7.11
C HIS A 24 -7.34 -0.90 -8.57
N GLU A 25 -6.86 -2.11 -8.91
CA GLU A 25 -7.00 -2.68 -10.26
C GLU A 25 -8.47 -2.94 -10.62
N MET A 26 -9.26 -3.49 -9.70
CA MET A 26 -10.69 -3.71 -9.90
C MET A 26 -11.47 -2.42 -10.11
N LEU A 27 -11.19 -1.36 -9.34
CA LEU A 27 -11.83 -0.04 -9.49
C LEU A 27 -11.47 0.59 -10.83
N SER A 28 -10.20 0.45 -11.24
CA SER A 28 -9.71 0.96 -12.52
C SER A 28 -10.37 0.26 -13.72
N MET A 29 -10.61 -1.05 -13.63
CA MET A 29 -11.25 -1.83 -14.71
C MET A 29 -12.77 -1.64 -14.78
N GLN A 30 -13.43 -1.39 -13.66
CA GLN A 30 -14.90 -1.25 -13.60
C GLN A 30 -15.41 0.15 -13.99
N GLY A 31 -14.51 1.07 -14.38
CA GLY A 31 -14.88 2.43 -14.79
C GLY A 31 -15.39 3.30 -13.63
N TRP A 32 -14.87 3.07 -12.42
CA TRP A 32 -15.22 3.88 -11.25
C TRP A 32 -14.77 5.33 -11.42
N PRO A 33 -15.38 6.29 -10.70
CA PRO A 33 -14.95 7.69 -10.74
C PRO A 33 -13.45 7.84 -10.44
N ASN A 34 -12.76 8.74 -11.16
CA ASN A 34 -11.33 8.97 -10.99
C ASN A 34 -10.92 9.29 -9.54
N ALA A 35 -11.82 9.89 -8.75
CA ALA A 35 -11.59 10.18 -7.32
C ALA A 35 -11.49 8.90 -6.48
N GLU A 36 -12.32 7.89 -6.74
CA GLU A 36 -12.32 6.60 -6.05
C GLU A 36 -11.07 5.79 -6.40
N ILE A 37 -10.69 5.79 -7.68
CA ILE A 37 -9.44 5.17 -8.14
C ILE A 37 -8.22 5.87 -7.50
N ALA A 38 -8.24 7.21 -7.41
CA ALA A 38 -7.17 7.96 -6.77
C ALA A 38 -7.07 7.67 -5.27
N ALA A 39 -8.19 7.56 -4.55
CA ALA A 39 -8.21 7.16 -3.14
C ALA A 39 -7.61 5.77 -2.94
N ALA A 40 -8.04 4.78 -3.74
CA ALA A 40 -7.49 3.43 -3.68
C ALA A 40 -5.99 3.38 -4.02
N ARG A 41 -5.52 4.24 -4.94
CA ARG A 41 -4.09 4.39 -5.25
C ARG A 41 -3.30 4.94 -4.07
N VAL A 42 -3.84 5.91 -3.35
CA VAL A 42 -3.21 6.47 -2.14
C VAL A 42 -3.10 5.40 -1.05
N GLU A 43 -4.16 4.62 -0.82
CA GLU A 43 -4.13 3.52 0.15
C GLU A 43 -3.14 2.41 -0.22
N TYR A 44 -3.07 2.05 -1.50
CA TYR A 44 -2.07 1.11 -2.03
C TYR A 44 -0.65 1.62 -1.80
N ASN A 45 -0.37 2.89 -2.10
CA ASN A 45 0.94 3.49 -1.86
C ASN A 45 1.31 3.50 -0.37
N ALA A 46 0.37 3.85 0.51
CA ALA A 46 0.60 3.84 1.96
C ALA A 46 0.91 2.43 2.49
N ALA A 47 0.22 1.40 2.00
CA ALA A 47 0.52 0.01 2.37
C ALA A 47 1.89 -0.46 1.87
N ARG A 48 2.30 0.00 0.68
CA ARG A 48 3.62 -0.27 0.13
C ARG A 48 4.71 0.37 0.97
N GLU A 49 4.54 1.63 1.35
CA GLU A 49 5.49 2.35 2.20
C GLU A 49 5.61 1.71 3.59
N ALA A 50 4.50 1.24 4.17
CA ALA A 50 4.52 0.51 5.44
C ALA A 50 5.29 -0.81 5.35
N LEU A 51 5.17 -1.54 4.23
CA LEU A 51 5.94 -2.77 4.00
C LEU A 51 7.43 -2.48 3.76
N GLU A 52 7.76 -1.45 3.00
CA GLU A 52 9.14 -1.01 2.76
C GLU A 52 9.84 -0.60 4.07
N GLN A 53 9.17 0.15 4.93
CA GLN A 53 9.68 0.51 6.27
C GLN A 53 9.89 -0.72 7.16
N ALA A 54 9.08 -1.76 6.99
CA ALA A 54 9.21 -3.01 7.74
C ALA A 54 10.31 -3.94 7.17
N MET A 55 10.79 -3.71 5.95
CA MET A 55 11.83 -4.48 5.27
C MET A 55 13.00 -3.60 4.80
N PRO A 56 13.80 -3.04 5.72
CA PRO A 56 14.92 -2.16 5.36
C PRO A 56 15.92 -2.91 4.45
N GLY A 57 16.21 -2.34 3.29
CA GLY A 57 17.14 -2.91 2.29
C GLY A 57 16.48 -3.65 1.12
N THR A 58 15.15 -3.81 1.13
CA THR A 58 14.41 -4.26 -0.05
C THR A 58 13.85 -3.03 -0.76
N GLU A 59 14.59 -2.51 -1.75
CA GLU A 59 14.04 -1.49 -2.64
C GLU A 59 12.87 -2.10 -3.42
N LEU A 60 11.65 -1.86 -2.97
CA LEU A 60 10.43 -2.11 -3.75
C LEU A 60 10.33 -1.02 -4.83
N SER A 61 11.33 -0.99 -5.70
CA SER A 61 11.50 0.01 -6.75
C SER A 61 10.51 -0.25 -7.88
N ALA A 62 9.53 0.63 -7.95
CA ALA A 62 9.12 1.19 -9.23
C ALA A 62 8.52 2.57 -8.92
N ASN A 63 9.16 3.62 -9.43
CA ASN A 63 8.64 4.99 -9.50
C ASN A 63 8.59 5.81 -8.19
N ARG A 64 9.73 6.01 -7.51
CA ARG A 64 9.94 7.26 -6.76
C ARG A 64 10.72 8.22 -7.67
N PRO A 65 10.18 9.42 -8.02
CA PRO A 65 11.05 10.45 -8.58
C PRO A 65 12.07 10.80 -7.50
N HIS A 66 13.36 10.76 -7.86
CA HIS A 66 14.44 11.22 -7.01
C HIS A 66 14.09 12.61 -6.48
N ARG A 67 13.99 12.75 -5.15
CA ARG A 67 13.96 14.07 -4.52
C ARG A 67 15.34 14.67 -4.70
N LEU A 68 15.43 15.70 -5.56
CA LEU A 68 16.54 16.64 -5.64
C LEU A 68 16.65 17.46 -4.34
#